data_AF-A0A528BL00-F1
#
_entry.id   AF-A0A528BL00-F1
#
_cell.length_a   1.000
_cell.length_b   1.000
_cell.length_c   1.000
_cell.angle_alpha   90.00
_cell.angle_beta   90.00
_cell.angle_gamma   90.00
#
_symmetry.space_group_name_H-M   'P 1'
#
loop_
_entity.id
_entity.type
_entity.pdbx_description
1 polymer ?
#
loop_
_entity_poly.entity_id
_entity_poly.type
_entity_poly.pdbx_seq_one_letter_code
_entity_poly.pdbx_strand_id
1 'polypeptide(L)'
;VVFSDKETLPARLVGRDAATDLAVLKIDPRPNMTTTAWGDSDAVQPGAWTIAIGSPFGLGGTVTVGVLSARSRDINAGPYDDFLQTDASINRGNSGGPLFNARGEVIGVNTAIVSPTGGSIGIGFAVPSRTARNIVDQLIRTGRIERGFIGVRLQEITPSIAEALGIPDSKGALVASVEPGSPAEQAGIQAGDVITRFNGKDIQNVHDLTLAVASQTPGTKTTLTRNRG
;
A
#
# COMPACT_ATOMS: atom_id res chain seq x y z
N VAL A 1 14.84 19.42 6.86
CA VAL A 1 13.47 19.31 7.41
C VAL A 1 13.18 20.58 8.18
N VAL A 2 12.05 21.24 7.89
CA VAL A 2 11.61 22.45 8.60
C VAL A 2 10.49 22.03 9.55
N PHE A 3 10.56 22.47 10.80
CA PHE A 3 9.59 22.15 11.84
C PHE A 3 8.56 23.28 12.04
N SER A 4 7.53 23.04 12.86
CA SER A 4 6.46 24.02 13.14
C SER A 4 6.96 25.27 13.84
N ASP A 5 8.05 25.18 14.59
CA ASP A 5 8.81 26.28 15.22
C ASP A 5 9.70 27.04 14.23
N LYS A 6 9.69 26.66 12.94
CA LYS A 6 10.54 27.16 11.84
C LYS A 6 12.02 26.79 11.94
N GLU A 7 12.43 26.01 12.94
CA GLU A 7 13.78 25.49 12.97
C GLU A 7 14.00 24.49 11.84
N THR A 8 15.25 24.41 11.38
CA THR A 8 15.65 23.53 10.29
C THR A 8 16.72 22.55 10.76
N LEU A 9 16.50 21.26 10.48
CA LEU A 9 17.52 20.23 10.68
C LEU A 9 17.93 19.60 9.34
N PRO A 10 19.23 19.27 9.17
CA PRO A 10 19.66 18.44 8.06
C PRO A 10 19.05 17.04 8.19
N ALA A 11 18.72 16.44 7.05
CA ALA A 11 18.22 15.08 7.00
C ALA A 11 19.03 14.26 6.00
N ARG A 12 19.28 13.00 6.33
CA ARG A 12 19.94 12.04 5.45
C ARG A 12 18.96 10.95 5.02
N LEU A 13 19.05 10.53 3.77
CA LEU A 13 18.29 9.38 3.30
C LEU A 13 18.79 8.11 4.02
N VAL A 14 17.86 7.36 4.60
CA VAL A 14 18.11 5.99 5.09
C VAL A 14 17.87 5.00 3.97
N GLY A 15 16.76 5.17 3.26
CA GLY A 15 16.41 4.38 2.08
C GLY A 15 15.06 4.81 1.51
N ARG A 16 14.72 4.27 0.35
CA ARG A 16 13.46 4.53 -0.34
C ARG A 16 12.96 3.29 -1.05
N ASP A 17 11.65 3.21 -1.20
CA ASP A 17 10.96 2.18 -1.94
C ASP A 17 10.04 2.84 -2.97
N ALA A 18 10.51 2.89 -4.21
CA ALA A 18 9.78 3.56 -5.30
C ALA A 18 8.44 2.87 -5.60
N ALA A 19 8.34 1.56 -5.35
CA ALA A 19 7.15 0.78 -5.68
C ALA A 19 5.96 1.06 -4.75
N THR A 20 6.18 1.61 -3.55
CA THR A 20 5.11 2.06 -2.63
C THR A 20 5.14 3.58 -2.39
N ASP A 21 6.01 4.31 -3.10
CA ASP A 21 6.25 5.74 -2.94
C ASP A 21 6.54 6.16 -1.49
N LEU A 22 7.44 5.43 -0.83
CA LEU A 22 7.86 5.70 0.55
C LEU A 22 9.36 5.90 0.67
N ALA A 23 9.77 6.78 1.57
CA ALA A 23 11.16 7.01 1.92
C ALA A 23 11.32 7.27 3.42
N VAL A 24 12.45 6.85 3.97
CA VAL A 24 12.82 7.12 5.36
C VAL A 24 14.00 8.07 5.38
N LEU A 25 13.82 9.19 6.09
CA LEU A 25 14.86 10.16 6.35
C LEU A 25 15.25 10.10 7.83
N LYS A 26 16.55 10.23 8.12
CA LYS A 26 17.07 10.37 9.47
C LYS A 26 17.48 11.81 9.71
N ILE A 27 17.10 12.32 10.87
CA ILE A 27 17.55 13.57 11.47
C ILE A 27 18.21 13.26 12.81
N ASP A 28 19.03 14.18 13.32
CA ASP A 28 19.49 14.11 14.69
C ASP A 28 18.40 14.67 15.63
N PRO A 29 17.96 13.90 16.65
CA PRO A 29 16.83 14.29 17.48
C PRO A 29 17.16 15.50 18.36
N ARG A 30 16.17 16.37 18.57
CA ARG A 30 16.23 17.50 19.51
C ARG A 30 15.57 17.13 20.84
N PRO A 31 15.92 17.79 21.96
CA PRO A 31 15.17 17.68 23.21
C PRO A 31 13.67 17.97 22.98
N ASN A 32 12.79 17.22 23.65
CA ASN A 32 11.34 17.37 23.59
C ASN A 32 10.70 17.21 22.19
N MET A 33 11.39 16.57 21.24
CA MET A 33 10.82 16.26 19.93
C MET A 33 9.64 15.29 20.08
N THR A 34 8.46 15.71 19.63
CA THR A 34 7.25 14.89 19.68
C THR A 34 7.20 13.96 18.47
N THR A 35 6.78 12.72 18.71
CA THR A 35 6.52 11.72 17.66
C THR A 35 5.03 11.42 17.61
N THR A 36 4.55 11.01 16.44
CA THR A 36 3.21 10.48 16.27
C THR A 36 3.16 9.00 16.62
N ALA A 37 1.98 8.48 16.89
CA ALA A 37 1.73 7.04 17.04
C ALA A 37 1.13 6.48 15.75
N TRP A 38 1.42 5.21 15.45
CA TRP A 38 0.75 4.49 14.37
C TRP A 38 -0.64 4.04 14.80
N GLY A 39 -1.62 4.25 13.93
CA GLY A 39 -2.93 3.63 14.03
C GLY A 39 -2.97 2.32 13.27
N ASP A 40 -4.07 1.59 13.40
CA ASP A 40 -4.35 0.41 12.59
C ASP A 40 -5.23 0.78 11.39
N SER A 41 -4.63 0.86 10.20
CA SER A 41 -5.37 1.10 8.96
C SER A 41 -6.36 0.00 8.62
N ASP A 42 -6.15 -1.23 9.09
CA ASP A 42 -7.03 -2.35 8.74
C ASP A 42 -8.37 -2.28 9.48
N ALA A 43 -8.39 -1.62 10.64
CA ALA A 43 -9.59 -1.40 11.44
C ALA A 43 -10.44 -0.19 10.98
N VAL A 44 -9.91 0.71 10.15
CA VAL A 44 -10.63 1.93 9.74
C VAL A 44 -11.68 1.59 8.69
N GLN A 45 -12.93 2.01 8.90
CA GLN A 45 -14.03 1.76 7.97
C GLN A 45 -14.41 3.03 7.19
N PRO A 46 -14.93 2.92 5.95
CA PRO A 46 -15.48 4.06 5.24
C PRO A 46 -16.49 4.83 6.10
N GLY A 47 -16.44 6.16 6.03
CA GLY A 47 -17.19 7.08 6.88
C GLY A 47 -16.49 7.47 8.19
N ALA A 48 -15.39 6.80 8.57
CA ALA A 48 -14.58 7.24 9.71
C ALA A 48 -13.88 8.56 9.41
N TRP A 49 -13.81 9.45 10.40
CA TRP A 49 -13.11 10.73 10.29
C TRP A 49 -11.62 10.55 9.95
N THR A 50 -11.16 11.37 9.00
CA THR A 50 -9.77 11.47 8.60
C THR A 50 -9.29 12.93 8.71
N ILE A 51 -8.04 13.10 9.13
CA ILE A 51 -7.41 14.41 9.29
C ILE A 51 -6.09 14.38 8.54
N ALA A 52 -5.96 15.16 7.47
CA ALA A 52 -4.72 15.28 6.72
C ALA A 52 -3.93 16.51 7.21
N ILE A 53 -2.63 16.32 7.44
CA ILE A 53 -1.72 17.40 7.79
C ILE A 53 -0.57 17.44 6.78
N GLY A 54 -0.22 18.63 6.30
CA GLY A 54 0.87 18.81 5.36
C GLY A 54 1.24 20.28 5.13
N SER A 55 1.96 20.55 4.04
CA SER A 55 2.37 21.90 3.65
C SER A 55 1.96 22.19 2.21
N PRO A 56 0.64 22.27 1.92
CA PRO A 56 0.15 22.53 0.57
C PRO A 56 0.74 23.84 0.03
N PHE A 57 1.24 23.81 -1.20
CA PHE A 57 1.83 24.95 -1.89
C PHE A 57 2.96 25.67 -1.11
N GLY A 58 3.58 24.99 -0.13
CA GLY A 58 4.64 25.58 0.70
C GLY A 58 4.15 26.54 1.80
N LEU A 59 2.84 26.62 2.05
CA LEU A 59 2.26 27.55 3.05
C LEU A 59 2.56 27.15 4.50
N GLY A 60 3.03 25.93 4.74
CA GLY A 60 3.32 25.38 6.06
C GLY A 60 2.07 24.92 6.81
N GLY A 61 2.23 23.86 7.62
CA GLY A 61 1.32 23.45 8.70
C GLY A 61 -0.19 23.60 8.45
N THR A 62 -0.72 23.02 7.38
CA THR A 62 -2.16 23.05 7.06
C THR A 62 -2.83 21.77 7.53
N VAL A 63 -4.01 21.91 8.13
CA VAL A 63 -4.88 20.81 8.56
C VAL A 63 -6.15 20.81 7.73
N THR A 64 -6.54 19.66 7.20
CA THR A 64 -7.83 19.46 6.53
C THR A 64 -8.51 18.21 7.11
N VAL A 65 -9.85 18.22 7.14
CA VAL A 65 -10.66 17.15 7.73
C VAL A 65 -11.61 16.62 6.66
N GLY A 66 -11.85 15.31 6.70
CA GLY A 66 -12.81 14.61 5.87
C GLY A 66 -13.15 13.26 6.49
N VAL A 67 -13.51 12.31 5.64
CA VAL A 67 -13.76 10.92 5.99
C VAL A 67 -12.96 9.98 5.09
N LEU A 68 -12.78 8.75 5.56
CA LEU A 68 -12.33 7.66 4.72
C LEU A 68 -13.46 7.35 3.73
N SER A 69 -13.24 7.63 2.44
CA SER A 69 -14.25 7.41 1.39
C SER A 69 -14.25 5.96 0.90
N ALA A 70 -13.08 5.33 0.80
CA ALA A 70 -12.93 3.95 0.34
C ALA A 70 -11.58 3.35 0.78
N ARG A 71 -11.45 2.03 0.64
CA ARG A 71 -10.24 1.26 0.90
C ARG A 71 -9.82 0.48 -0.34
N SER A 72 -8.59 0.00 -0.34
CA SER A 72 -8.05 -0.89 -1.36
C SER A 72 -8.27 -0.36 -2.77
N ARG A 73 -7.93 0.92 -2.96
CA ARG A 73 -7.94 1.56 -4.26
C ARG A 73 -6.65 1.20 -5.00
N ASP A 74 -6.83 0.49 -6.11
CA ASP A 74 -5.87 0.43 -7.20
C ASP A 74 -6.11 1.63 -8.12
N ILE A 75 -5.11 2.51 -8.22
CA ILE A 75 -5.14 3.69 -9.10
C ILE A 75 -4.17 3.54 -10.27
N ASN A 76 -3.63 2.35 -10.48
CA ASN A 76 -2.61 2.02 -11.46
C ASN A 76 -1.32 2.85 -11.32
N ALA A 77 -0.95 3.25 -10.09
CA ALA A 77 0.31 3.94 -9.81
C ALA A 77 1.49 2.95 -9.70
N GLY A 78 1.22 1.73 -9.26
CA GLY A 78 2.22 0.68 -9.17
C GLY A 78 1.61 -0.70 -8.86
N PRO A 79 2.45 -1.75 -8.85
CA PRO A 79 1.99 -3.12 -8.63
C PRO A 79 1.52 -3.41 -7.19
N TYR A 80 1.71 -2.46 -6.27
CA TYR A 80 1.39 -2.60 -4.86
C TYR A 80 0.43 -1.51 -4.34
N ASP A 81 -0.34 -0.90 -5.24
CA ASP A 81 -1.39 0.03 -4.83
C ASP A 81 -2.29 -0.65 -3.80
N ASP A 82 -2.72 0.03 -2.74
CA ASP A 82 -3.72 -0.46 -1.79
C ASP A 82 -4.24 0.77 -1.04
N PHE A 83 -4.54 1.84 -1.78
CA PHE A 83 -4.65 3.16 -1.17
C PHE A 83 -5.92 3.28 -0.32
N LEU A 84 -5.79 3.99 0.80
CA LEU A 84 -6.92 4.60 1.48
C LEU A 84 -7.36 5.82 0.67
N GLN A 85 -8.66 5.92 0.37
CA GLN A 85 -9.22 7.10 -0.27
C GLN A 85 -9.87 8.00 0.78
N THR A 86 -9.64 9.29 0.71
CA THR A 86 -10.21 10.30 1.60
C THR A 86 -10.72 11.51 0.81
N ASP A 87 -11.75 12.17 1.32
CA ASP A 87 -12.26 13.45 0.77
C ASP A 87 -11.67 14.68 1.48
N ALA A 88 -10.95 14.47 2.60
CA ALA A 88 -10.09 15.49 3.20
C ALA A 88 -9.23 16.15 2.11
N SER A 89 -9.22 17.48 2.07
CA SER A 89 -8.56 18.22 0.99
C SER A 89 -7.06 17.99 1.00
N ILE A 90 -6.58 17.23 0.01
CA ILE A 90 -5.16 17.00 -0.28
C ILE A 90 -4.81 17.75 -1.57
N ASN A 91 -3.70 18.48 -1.53
CA ASN A 91 -3.12 19.26 -2.63
C ASN A 91 -1.60 19.01 -2.71
N ARG A 92 -0.96 19.44 -3.81
CA ARG A 92 0.51 19.42 -3.95
C ARG A 92 1.18 20.05 -2.72
N GLY A 93 2.14 19.34 -2.13
CA GLY A 93 2.80 19.72 -0.87
C GLY A 93 2.28 18.99 0.38
N ASN A 94 1.16 18.26 0.29
CA ASN A 94 0.74 17.33 1.36
C ASN A 94 1.42 15.95 1.26
N SER A 95 2.01 15.61 0.12
CA SER A 95 2.67 14.32 -0.09
C SER A 95 3.76 14.07 0.97
N GLY A 96 3.78 12.87 1.53
CA GLY A 96 4.62 12.48 2.67
C GLY A 96 4.06 12.89 4.04
N GLY A 97 3.03 13.73 4.10
CA GLY A 97 2.34 14.11 5.34
C GLY A 97 1.43 12.99 5.86
N PRO A 98 1.12 12.98 7.17
CA PRO A 98 0.26 11.96 7.76
C PRO A 98 -1.23 12.15 7.42
N LEU A 99 -1.93 11.04 7.29
CA LEU A 99 -3.39 10.93 7.42
C LEU A 99 -3.70 10.32 8.79
N PHE A 100 -4.37 11.07 9.65
CA PHE A 100 -4.74 10.63 10.99
C PHE A 100 -6.19 10.16 11.07
N ASN A 101 -6.47 9.28 12.02
CA ASN A 101 -7.83 9.06 12.51
C ASN A 101 -8.21 10.12 13.58
N ALA A 102 -9.45 10.06 14.07
CA ALA A 102 -9.96 10.97 15.11
C ALA A 102 -9.22 10.90 16.46
N ARG A 103 -8.39 9.87 16.71
CA ARG A 103 -7.56 9.74 17.90
C ARG A 103 -6.16 10.35 17.74
N GLY A 104 -5.84 10.89 16.57
CA GLY A 104 -4.50 11.41 16.28
C GLY A 104 -3.46 10.32 15.97
N GLU A 105 -3.90 9.11 15.61
CA GLU A 105 -3.02 8.01 15.21
C GLU A 105 -2.87 7.98 13.69
N VAL A 106 -1.64 7.79 13.18
CA VAL A 106 -1.35 7.77 11.74
C VAL A 106 -1.92 6.51 11.12
N ILE A 107 -2.94 6.65 10.28
CA ILE A 107 -3.56 5.54 9.54
C ILE A 107 -3.08 5.47 8.09
N GLY A 108 -2.39 6.50 7.59
CA GLY A 108 -1.73 6.46 6.29
C GLY A 108 -0.77 7.62 6.04
N VAL A 109 -0.08 7.57 4.91
CA VAL A 109 0.82 8.62 4.40
C VAL A 109 0.22 9.17 3.12
N ASN A 110 -0.08 10.47 3.08
CA ASN A 110 -0.68 11.11 1.91
C ASN A 110 0.27 11.03 0.72
N THR A 111 -0.23 10.61 -0.44
CA THR A 111 0.63 10.28 -1.59
C THR A 111 0.16 10.97 -2.86
N ALA A 112 -1.11 10.78 -3.23
CA ALA A 112 -1.63 11.18 -4.55
C ALA A 112 -3.04 11.77 -4.47
N ILE A 113 -3.49 12.36 -5.58
CA ILE A 113 -4.87 12.86 -5.77
C ILE A 113 -5.32 12.55 -7.20
N VAL A 114 -6.63 12.37 -7.40
CA VAL A 114 -7.23 12.54 -8.74
C VAL A 114 -7.61 14.00 -8.89
N SER A 115 -7.17 14.63 -9.98
CA SER A 115 -7.41 16.05 -10.18
C SER A 115 -7.24 16.46 -11.65
N PRO A 116 -8.28 17.02 -12.30
CA PRO A 116 -8.15 17.59 -13.64
C PRO A 116 -7.34 18.90 -13.71
N THR A 117 -7.36 19.73 -12.66
CA THR A 117 -6.82 21.10 -12.67
C THR A 117 -5.51 21.27 -11.89
N GLY A 118 -5.10 20.23 -11.16
CA GLY A 118 -3.97 20.22 -10.24
C GLY A 118 -4.35 20.46 -8.76
N GLY A 119 -5.61 20.79 -8.48
CA GLY A 119 -6.15 21.01 -7.13
C GLY A 119 -7.11 19.91 -6.68
N SER A 120 -7.32 19.83 -5.36
CA SER A 120 -8.22 18.85 -4.75
C SER A 120 -9.65 18.98 -5.27
N ILE A 121 -10.26 17.86 -5.62
CA ILE A 121 -11.70 17.71 -5.90
C ILE A 121 -12.37 16.72 -4.92
N GLY A 122 -11.74 16.47 -3.76
CA GLY A 122 -12.23 15.52 -2.76
C GLY A 122 -11.89 14.05 -3.07
N ILE A 123 -10.85 13.80 -3.88
CA ILE A 123 -10.36 12.44 -4.17
C ILE A 123 -8.85 12.39 -3.90
N GLY A 124 -8.49 12.13 -2.65
CA GLY A 124 -7.11 11.96 -2.19
C GLY A 124 -6.80 10.53 -1.79
N PHE A 125 -5.52 10.16 -1.90
CA PHE A 125 -5.03 8.81 -1.63
C PHE A 125 -3.87 8.82 -0.65
N ALA A 126 -3.89 7.85 0.28
CA ALA A 126 -2.83 7.63 1.25
C ALA A 126 -2.41 6.16 1.29
N VAL A 127 -1.09 5.91 1.35
CA VAL A 127 -0.56 4.56 1.62
C VAL A 127 -0.96 4.15 3.04
N PRO A 128 -1.62 2.99 3.24
CA PRO A 128 -2.06 2.56 4.57
C PRO A 128 -0.91 2.40 5.56
N SER A 129 -1.16 2.68 6.85
CA SER A 129 -0.18 2.53 7.93
C SER A 129 0.35 1.10 8.08
N ARG A 130 -0.43 0.06 7.78
CA ARG A 130 0.08 -1.32 7.69
C ARG A 130 1.24 -1.43 6.70
N THR A 131 1.06 -0.95 5.47
CA THR A 131 2.09 -0.98 4.43
C THR A 131 3.27 -0.08 4.80
N ALA A 132 2.98 1.15 5.24
CA ALA A 132 4.01 2.11 5.60
C ALA A 132 4.92 1.62 6.74
N ARG A 133 4.35 1.04 7.81
CA ARG A 133 5.12 0.48 8.93
C ARG A 133 6.10 -0.60 8.47
N ASN A 134 5.63 -1.56 7.68
CA ASN A 134 6.45 -2.67 7.20
C ASN A 134 7.63 -2.17 6.35
N ILE A 135 7.39 -1.20 5.46
CA ILE A 135 8.43 -0.60 4.62
C ILE A 135 9.42 0.21 5.47
N VAL A 136 8.93 1.04 6.38
CA VAL A 136 9.77 1.85 7.28
C VAL A 136 10.67 0.97 8.14
N ASP A 137 10.13 -0.09 8.74
CA ASP A 137 10.89 -1.01 9.58
C ASP A 137 12.02 -1.70 8.81
N GLN A 138 11.76 -2.14 7.58
CA GLN A 138 12.79 -2.74 6.72
C GLN A 138 13.88 -1.73 6.34
N LEU A 139 13.49 -0.53 5.88
CA LEU A 139 14.47 0.50 5.52
C LEU A 139 15.34 0.90 6.72
N ILE A 140 14.77 0.99 7.91
CA ILE A 140 15.54 1.30 9.14
C ILE A 140 16.52 0.16 9.48
N ARG A 141 16.10 -1.11 9.37
CA ARG A 141 16.91 -2.26 9.79
C ARG A 141 18.00 -2.62 8.79
N THR A 142 17.67 -2.65 7.50
CA THR A 142 18.55 -3.22 6.46
C THR A 142 18.88 -2.24 5.35
N GLY A 143 18.19 -1.10 5.26
CA GLY A 143 18.35 -0.12 4.19
C GLY A 143 17.78 -0.57 2.84
N ARG A 144 17.14 -1.74 2.77
CA ARG A 144 16.57 -2.31 1.54
C ARG A 144 15.22 -2.95 1.80
N ILE A 145 14.39 -3.05 0.77
CA ILE A 145 13.12 -3.76 0.84
C ILE A 145 13.27 -5.16 0.28
N GLU A 146 12.79 -6.13 1.04
CA GLU A 146 12.67 -7.52 0.67
C GLU A 146 11.19 -7.88 0.60
N ARG A 147 10.79 -8.54 -0.50
CA ARG A 147 9.40 -8.91 -0.77
C ARG A 147 9.31 -10.39 -1.07
N GLY A 148 8.20 -10.99 -0.66
CA GLY A 148 7.88 -12.35 -1.05
C GLY A 148 7.77 -12.46 -2.57
N PHE A 149 8.15 -13.63 -3.07
CA PHE A 149 8.16 -13.96 -4.48
C PHE A 149 7.87 -15.45 -4.62
N ILE A 150 6.96 -15.80 -5.53
CA ILE A 150 6.63 -17.21 -5.81
C ILE A 150 6.94 -17.63 -7.25
N GLY A 151 7.25 -16.69 -8.16
CA GLY A 151 7.62 -16.99 -9.55
C GLY A 151 6.48 -17.45 -10.44
N VAL A 152 5.37 -16.72 -10.43
CA VAL A 152 4.24 -16.93 -11.34
C VAL A 152 3.96 -15.67 -12.14
N ARG A 153 3.57 -15.82 -13.40
CA ARG A 153 2.91 -14.77 -14.18
C ARG A 153 1.42 -14.93 -14.04
N LEU A 154 0.76 -13.84 -13.67
CA LEU A 154 -0.67 -13.83 -13.40
C LEU A 154 -1.44 -13.16 -14.54
N GLN A 155 -2.68 -13.57 -14.72
CA GLN A 155 -3.63 -13.01 -15.66
C GLN A 155 -4.97 -12.81 -14.96
N GLU A 156 -5.64 -11.70 -15.29
CA GLU A 156 -6.99 -11.44 -14.82
C GLU A 156 -8.00 -12.42 -15.43
N ILE A 157 -8.98 -12.83 -14.62
CA ILE A 157 -10.03 -13.74 -15.07
C ILE A 157 -11.16 -12.89 -15.66
N THR A 158 -11.22 -12.83 -16.99
CA THR A 158 -12.37 -12.23 -17.68
C THR A 158 -13.58 -13.17 -17.64
N PRO A 159 -14.81 -12.68 -17.87
CA PRO A 159 -15.99 -13.54 -17.96
C PRO A 159 -15.85 -14.68 -18.98
N SER A 160 -15.22 -14.39 -20.13
CA SER A 160 -14.95 -15.41 -21.16
C SER A 160 -13.94 -16.48 -20.71
N ILE A 161 -12.92 -16.10 -19.93
CA ILE A 161 -11.97 -17.05 -19.34
C ILE A 161 -12.66 -17.90 -18.28
N ALA A 162 -13.50 -17.28 -17.44
CA ALA A 162 -14.24 -17.99 -16.41
C ALA A 162 -15.16 -19.08 -17.00
N GLU A 163 -15.90 -18.73 -18.07
CA GLU A 163 -16.75 -19.67 -18.81
C GLU A 163 -15.94 -20.82 -19.42
N ALA A 164 -14.81 -20.51 -20.08
CA ALA A 164 -13.94 -21.52 -20.69
C ALA A 164 -13.31 -22.48 -19.66
N LEU A 165 -13.06 -22.01 -18.44
CA LEU A 165 -12.49 -22.81 -17.35
C LEU A 165 -13.57 -23.49 -16.49
N GLY A 166 -14.86 -23.27 -16.76
CA GLY A 166 -15.96 -23.85 -15.98
C GLY A 166 -16.02 -23.35 -14.54
N ILE A 167 -15.48 -22.16 -14.25
CA ILE A 167 -15.54 -21.55 -12.91
C ILE A 167 -16.73 -20.59 -12.81
N PRO A 168 -17.57 -20.70 -11.78
CA PRO A 168 -18.82 -19.95 -11.68
C PRO A 168 -18.63 -18.45 -11.42
N ASP A 169 -17.49 -18.06 -10.84
CA ASP A 169 -17.14 -16.68 -10.51
C ASP A 169 -15.83 -16.29 -11.20
N SER A 170 -15.73 -15.05 -11.70
CA SER A 170 -14.48 -14.44 -12.20
C SER A 170 -13.54 -14.02 -11.07
N LYS A 171 -13.42 -14.84 -10.03
CA LYS A 171 -12.62 -14.57 -8.83
C LYS A 171 -11.34 -15.39 -8.82
N GLY A 172 -10.30 -14.79 -8.28
CA GLY A 172 -8.98 -15.40 -8.13
C GLY A 172 -7.98 -14.82 -9.13
N ALA A 173 -6.79 -15.41 -9.14
CA ALA A 173 -5.72 -15.04 -10.06
C ALA A 173 -5.33 -16.25 -10.91
N LEU A 174 -5.49 -16.14 -12.23
CA LEU A 174 -5.11 -17.20 -13.16
C LEU A 174 -3.59 -17.20 -13.33
N VAL A 175 -2.96 -18.36 -13.21
CA VAL A 175 -1.55 -18.55 -13.49
C VAL A 175 -1.37 -18.73 -15.00
N ALA A 176 -0.78 -17.74 -15.66
CA ALA A 176 -0.48 -17.79 -17.09
C ALA A 176 0.79 -18.61 -17.37
N SER A 177 1.79 -18.48 -16.50
CA SER A 177 3.01 -19.30 -16.55
C SER A 177 3.70 -19.36 -15.19
N VAL A 178 4.56 -20.36 -15.03
CA VAL A 178 5.38 -20.57 -13.83
C VAL A 178 6.84 -20.50 -14.24
N GLU A 179 7.64 -19.78 -13.46
CA GLU A 179 9.06 -19.62 -13.72
C GLU A 179 9.83 -20.89 -13.29
N PRO A 180 10.74 -21.43 -14.15
CA PRO A 180 11.55 -22.58 -13.79
C PRO A 180 12.42 -22.33 -12.55
N GLY A 181 12.49 -23.32 -11.66
CA GLY A 181 13.22 -23.25 -10.39
C GLY A 181 12.54 -22.43 -9.29
N SER A 182 11.37 -21.83 -9.56
CA SER A 182 10.66 -20.98 -8.62
C SER A 182 10.02 -21.74 -7.45
N PRO A 183 9.68 -21.05 -6.34
CA PRO A 183 8.91 -21.66 -5.26
C PRO A 183 7.57 -22.24 -5.72
N ALA A 184 6.90 -21.61 -6.69
CA ALA A 184 5.64 -22.11 -7.24
C ALA A 184 5.85 -23.42 -8.03
N GLU A 185 6.90 -23.52 -8.85
CA GLU A 185 7.22 -24.77 -9.55
C GLU A 185 7.52 -25.91 -8.57
N GLN A 186 8.33 -25.63 -7.54
CA GLN A 186 8.66 -26.61 -6.50
C GLN A 186 7.42 -27.06 -5.70
N ALA A 187 6.42 -26.18 -5.55
CA ALA A 187 5.13 -26.49 -4.96
C ALA A 187 4.15 -27.18 -5.92
N GLY A 188 4.55 -27.41 -7.18
CA GLY A 188 3.76 -28.08 -8.20
C GLY A 188 2.68 -27.20 -8.84
N ILE A 189 2.77 -25.88 -8.72
CA ILE A 189 1.92 -24.91 -9.44
C ILE A 189 2.20 -24.99 -10.94
N GLN A 190 1.15 -24.87 -11.74
CA GLN A 190 1.24 -24.94 -13.20
C GLN A 190 0.40 -23.83 -13.85
N ALA A 191 0.71 -23.55 -15.11
CA ALA A 191 -0.15 -22.72 -15.95
C ALA A 191 -1.57 -23.31 -16.00
N GLY A 192 -2.59 -22.44 -15.95
CA GLY A 192 -4.00 -22.83 -15.89
C GLY A 192 -4.56 -22.96 -14.48
N ASP A 193 -3.72 -22.97 -13.44
CA ASP A 193 -4.21 -22.93 -12.05
C ASP A 193 -4.87 -21.59 -11.75
N VAL A 194 -5.99 -21.61 -11.03
CA VAL A 194 -6.64 -20.41 -10.49
C VAL A 194 -6.43 -20.36 -8.99
N ILE A 195 -5.67 -19.36 -8.52
CA ILE A 195 -5.39 -19.18 -7.10
C ILE A 195 -6.54 -18.40 -6.45
N THR A 196 -7.16 -19.00 -5.45
CA THR A 196 -8.36 -18.46 -4.77
C THR A 196 -8.11 -18.03 -3.33
N ARG A 197 -7.04 -18.55 -2.71
CA ARG A 197 -6.65 -18.18 -1.34
C ARG A 197 -5.14 -18.25 -1.18
N PHE A 198 -4.55 -17.30 -0.46
CA PHE A 198 -3.14 -17.28 -0.13
C PHE A 198 -2.94 -16.91 1.33
N ASN A 199 -2.27 -17.78 2.09
CA ASN A 199 -1.97 -17.64 3.51
C ASN A 199 -3.18 -17.21 4.37
N GLY A 200 -4.35 -17.80 4.10
CA GLY A 200 -5.58 -17.47 4.81
C GLY A 200 -6.32 -16.22 4.32
N LYS A 201 -5.82 -15.51 3.30
CA LYS A 201 -6.51 -14.39 2.65
C LYS A 201 -7.18 -14.85 1.37
N ASP A 202 -8.45 -14.50 1.19
CA ASP A 202 -9.17 -14.74 -0.07
C ASP A 202 -8.61 -13.84 -1.17
N ILE A 203 -8.44 -14.41 -2.36
CA ILE A 203 -7.90 -13.73 -3.53
C ILE A 203 -9.05 -13.50 -4.50
N GLN A 204 -9.42 -12.23 -4.71
CA GLN A 204 -10.47 -11.90 -5.66
C GLN A 204 -9.93 -11.64 -7.07
N ASN A 205 -8.68 -11.19 -7.19
CA ASN A 205 -8.04 -10.82 -8.46
C ASN A 205 -6.51 -10.93 -8.39
N VAL A 206 -5.82 -10.58 -9.48
CA VAL A 206 -4.35 -10.60 -9.57
C VAL A 206 -3.70 -9.68 -8.53
N HIS A 207 -4.32 -8.52 -8.32
CA HIS A 207 -3.84 -7.49 -7.41
C HIS A 207 -3.79 -8.00 -5.96
N ASP A 208 -4.85 -8.67 -5.49
CA ASP A 208 -4.91 -9.29 -4.16
C ASP A 208 -3.77 -10.28 -3.93
N LEU A 209 -3.51 -11.16 -4.92
CA LEU A 209 -2.45 -12.15 -4.81
C LEU A 209 -1.07 -11.48 -4.79
N THR A 210 -0.88 -10.46 -5.64
CA THR A 210 0.38 -9.70 -5.71
C THR A 210 0.71 -9.07 -4.36
N LEU A 211 -0.26 -8.40 -3.72
CA LEU A 211 -0.09 -7.84 -2.38
C LEU A 211 0.14 -8.92 -1.32
N ALA A 212 -0.64 -10.00 -1.36
CA ALA A 212 -0.55 -11.08 -0.38
C ALA A 212 0.82 -11.75 -0.40
N VAL A 213 1.38 -12.01 -1.59
CA VAL A 213 2.73 -12.56 -1.77
C VAL A 213 3.79 -11.55 -1.36
N ALA A 214 3.71 -10.31 -1.83
CA ALA A 214 4.74 -9.29 -1.57
C ALA A 214 4.89 -8.94 -0.08
N SER A 215 3.80 -9.07 0.69
CA SER A 215 3.80 -8.85 2.14
C SER A 215 4.50 -9.94 2.95
N GLN A 216 4.83 -11.09 2.35
CA GLN A 216 5.53 -12.17 3.04
C GLN A 216 7.03 -11.89 3.11
N THR A 217 7.65 -12.30 4.22
CA THR A 217 9.12 -12.28 4.32
C THR A 217 9.70 -13.42 3.47
N PRO A 218 10.73 -13.18 2.63
CA PRO A 218 11.39 -14.24 1.89
C PRO A 218 11.80 -15.43 2.77
N GLY A 219 11.62 -16.65 2.26
CA GLY A 219 11.87 -17.89 3.00
C GLY A 219 10.73 -18.33 3.94
N THR A 220 9.69 -17.51 4.12
CA THR A 220 8.50 -17.91 4.89
C THR A 220 7.72 -18.98 4.13
N LYS A 221 7.36 -20.07 4.82
CA LYS A 221 6.43 -21.06 4.27
C LYS A 221 5.00 -20.53 4.35
N THR A 222 4.31 -20.51 3.22
CA THR A 222 2.90 -20.12 3.14
C THR A 222 2.06 -21.22 2.50
N THR A 223 0.75 -21.17 2.73
CA THR A 223 -0.23 -22.08 2.10
C THR A 223 -0.96 -21.35 0.98
N LEU A 224 -1.26 -22.02 -0.12
CA LEU A 224 -2.21 -21.50 -1.12
C LEU A 224 -3.28 -22.53 -1.45
N THR A 225 -4.45 -22.04 -1.86
CA THR A 225 -5.52 -22.85 -2.45
C THR A 225 -5.63 -22.50 -3.91
N ARG A 226 -5.70 -23.54 -4.75
CA ARG A 226 -5.87 -23.42 -6.19
C ARG A 226 -7.00 -24.31 -6.69
N ASN A 227 -7.65 -23.88 -7.77
CA ASN A 227 -8.55 -24.68 -8.57
C ASN A 227 -7.88 -25.00 -9.90
N ARG A 228 -8.10 -26.22 -10.37
CA ARG A 228 -7.70 -26.70 -11.69
C ARG A 228 -8.92 -27.43 -12.23
N GLY A 229 -9.44 -26.96 -13.37
CA GLY A 229 -10.58 -27.58 -14.05
C GLY A 229 -10.38 -29.08 -14.25
#